data_AF-A0A814XI83-F1
#
_entry.id   AF-A0A814XI83-F1
#
_cell.length_a   1.000
_cell.length_b   1.000
_cell.length_c   1.000
_cell.angle_alpha   90.00
_cell.angle_beta   90.00
_cell.angle_gamma   90.00
#
_symmetry.space_group_name_H-M   'P 1'
#
loop_
_entity.id
_entity.type
_entity.pdbx_description
1 polymer ?
#
loop_
_entity_poly.entity_id
_entity_poly.type
_entity_poly.pdbx_seq_one_letter_code
_entity_poly.pdbx_strand_id
1 'polypeptide(L)'
;MLILTISILFICTPISHTSESRIKYGGYALNALQRLLNFFESNADNLNLDGLYGLRIAQGQLNTLEQILISSRNKQIILTDKNHIIHSLSIQIERIANISLNAIAHEQSLYLHRFSLIVYQPFIIEYQTRKINKNLIEQGKRNADFDEEESDKCFAELLGSSDHLNSTKCFISKSCWKMMTSPLSKNYRVTHQLLWFLIAKNINCIDQDIANERVNHFEDMFCANIYEDAKLNLFNNINQDLFLEQILLCSIIGYEDFLRFDWFNTILTWQHPDYDCFSDASETIRFHHHEKRHLLIEQEMNHACLSHKSGLAAGLLATYSRAFLQ
;
A
#
# COMPACT_ATOMS: atom_id res chain seq x y z
N MET A 1 60.91 -1.79 -1.05
CA MET A 1 59.86 -2.24 -0.13
C MET A 1 58.58 -1.49 -0.51
N LEU A 2 57.77 -2.06 -1.41
CA LEU A 2 56.49 -1.48 -1.84
C LEU A 2 55.40 -2.40 -1.29
N ILE A 3 54.57 -1.89 -0.38
CA ILE A 3 53.42 -2.61 0.16
C ILE A 3 52.26 -2.35 -0.79
N LEU A 4 51.88 -3.35 -1.59
CA LEU A 4 50.65 -3.34 -2.37
C LEU A 4 49.49 -3.69 -1.44
N THR A 5 48.65 -2.70 -1.10
CA THR A 5 47.36 -2.95 -0.45
C THR A 5 46.36 -3.43 -1.49
N ILE A 6 45.99 -4.72 -1.42
CA ILE A 6 44.91 -5.29 -2.22
C ILE A 6 43.58 -4.90 -1.56
N SER A 7 42.87 -3.95 -2.17
CA SER A 7 41.48 -3.66 -1.81
C SER A 7 40.60 -4.78 -2.36
N ILE A 8 40.10 -5.64 -1.48
CA ILE A 8 39.09 -6.65 -1.82
C ILE A 8 37.77 -5.90 -2.03
N LEU A 9 37.43 -5.63 -3.30
CA LEU A 9 36.06 -5.28 -3.67
C LEU A 9 35.18 -6.51 -3.45
N PHE A 10 34.34 -6.48 -2.43
CA PHE A 10 33.18 -7.37 -2.34
C PHE A 10 32.25 -7.05 -3.51
N ILE A 11 32.37 -7.81 -4.59
CA ILE A 11 31.37 -7.86 -5.65
C ILE A 11 30.18 -8.59 -5.04
N CYS A 12 29.20 -7.84 -4.54
CA CYS A 12 27.92 -8.39 -4.13
C CYS A 12 27.19 -8.83 -5.41
N THR A 13 27.32 -10.10 -5.76
CA THR A 13 26.54 -10.70 -6.85
C THR A 13 25.06 -10.65 -6.50
N PRO A 14 24.16 -10.28 -7.42
CA PRO A 14 22.73 -10.30 -7.16
C PRO A 14 22.33 -11.74 -6.85
N ILE A 15 21.84 -11.98 -5.63
CA ILE A 15 21.33 -13.28 -5.21
C ILE A 15 20.14 -13.60 -6.11
N SER A 16 20.29 -14.53 -7.04
CA SER A 16 19.14 -15.18 -7.67
C SER A 16 18.43 -15.96 -6.56
N HIS A 17 17.29 -15.43 -6.11
CA HIS A 17 16.56 -16.04 -5.01
C HIS A 17 15.90 -17.34 -5.49
N THR A 18 16.24 -18.44 -4.83
CA THR A 18 15.66 -19.76 -5.11
C THR A 18 14.15 -19.75 -4.86
N SER A 19 13.41 -20.61 -5.56
CA SER A 19 11.98 -20.86 -5.29
C SER A 19 11.73 -21.15 -3.80
N GLU A 20 12.65 -21.88 -3.15
CA GLU A 20 12.62 -22.14 -1.72
C GLU A 20 12.68 -20.87 -0.86
N SER A 21 13.54 -19.91 -1.23
CA SER A 21 13.61 -18.61 -0.55
C SER A 21 12.28 -17.87 -0.65
N ARG A 22 11.70 -17.77 -1.85
CA ARG A 22 10.39 -17.11 -2.03
C ARG A 22 9.31 -17.77 -1.16
N ILE A 23 9.21 -19.09 -1.16
CA ILE A 23 8.23 -19.82 -0.32
C ILE A 23 8.44 -19.52 1.17
N LYS A 24 9.69 -19.48 1.64
CA LYS A 24 10.03 -19.16 3.03
C LYS A 24 9.58 -17.75 3.42
N TYR A 25 9.95 -16.73 2.63
CA TYR A 25 9.60 -15.35 2.92
C TYR A 25 8.11 -15.05 2.74
N GLY A 26 7.43 -15.71 1.78
CA GLY A 26 5.98 -15.66 1.68
C GLY A 26 5.28 -16.25 2.91
N GLY A 27 5.85 -17.31 3.50
CA GLY A 27 5.40 -17.83 4.79
C GLY A 27 5.60 -16.84 5.95
N TYR A 28 6.72 -16.12 5.98
CA TYR A 28 6.94 -15.05 6.97
C TYR A 28 5.95 -13.90 6.81
N ALA A 29 5.62 -13.52 5.58
CA ALA A 29 4.63 -12.48 5.31
C ALA A 29 3.23 -12.88 5.79
N LEU A 30 2.79 -14.11 5.49
CA LEU A 30 1.52 -14.64 5.99
C LEU A 30 1.47 -14.72 7.52
N ASN A 31 2.56 -15.13 8.16
CA ASN A 31 2.62 -15.21 9.62
C ASN A 31 2.55 -13.80 10.25
N ALA A 32 3.33 -12.85 9.75
CA ALA A 32 3.27 -11.45 10.21
C ALA A 32 1.86 -10.85 10.01
N LEU A 33 1.22 -11.14 8.87
CA LEU A 33 -0.15 -10.70 8.59
C LEU A 33 -1.15 -11.34 9.57
N GLN A 34 -1.06 -12.64 9.84
CA GLN A 34 -1.92 -13.31 10.81
C GLN A 34 -1.85 -12.66 12.19
N ARG A 35 -0.63 -12.35 12.66
CA ARG A 35 -0.45 -11.70 13.97
C ARG A 35 -1.05 -10.30 14.00
N LEU A 36 -0.83 -9.52 12.94
CA LEU A 36 -1.43 -8.19 12.79
C LEU A 36 -2.97 -8.24 12.75
N LEU A 37 -3.55 -9.23 12.07
CA LEU A 37 -5.00 -9.41 12.01
C LEU A 37 -5.60 -9.82 13.35
N ASN A 38 -4.88 -10.57 14.18
CA ASN A 38 -5.32 -10.86 15.56
C ASN A 38 -5.39 -9.58 16.41
N PHE A 39 -4.41 -8.68 16.23
CA PHE A 39 -4.45 -7.36 16.85
C PHE A 39 -5.66 -6.55 16.35
N PHE A 40 -5.89 -6.48 15.04
CA PHE A 40 -7.04 -5.76 14.47
C PHE A 40 -8.38 -6.33 14.93
N GLU A 41 -8.52 -7.65 15.04
CA GLU A 41 -9.77 -8.29 15.52
C GLU A 41 -10.13 -7.86 16.94
N SER A 42 -9.12 -7.61 17.78
CA SER A 42 -9.31 -7.11 19.15
C SER A 42 -9.55 -5.59 19.22
N ASN A 43 -9.38 -4.87 18.12
CA ASN A 43 -9.47 -3.41 18.02
C ASN A 43 -10.43 -2.97 16.90
N ALA A 44 -11.28 -3.86 16.40
CA ALA A 44 -11.99 -3.67 15.14
C ALA A 44 -12.94 -2.45 15.15
N ASP A 45 -13.39 -2.03 16.32
CA ASP A 45 -14.20 -0.84 16.58
C ASP A 45 -13.41 0.48 16.57
N ASN A 46 -12.08 0.42 16.64
CA ASN A 46 -11.18 1.57 16.69
C ASN A 46 -10.37 1.76 15.38
N LEU A 47 -10.77 1.15 14.28
CA LEU A 47 -10.15 1.39 12.97
C LEU A 47 -10.76 2.63 12.32
N ASN A 48 -9.91 3.49 11.75
CA ASN A 48 -10.37 4.52 10.84
C ASN A 48 -10.55 3.96 9.41
N LEU A 49 -11.04 4.80 8.51
CA LEU A 49 -11.31 4.41 7.12
C LEU A 49 -10.04 3.98 6.36
N ASP A 50 -8.89 4.59 6.64
CA ASP A 50 -7.64 4.30 5.92
C ASP A 50 -7.02 2.98 6.38
N GLY A 51 -7.07 2.70 7.69
CA GLY A 51 -6.74 1.40 8.24
C GLY A 51 -7.60 0.29 7.63
N LEU A 52 -8.91 0.54 7.53
CA LEU A 52 -9.86 -0.35 6.87
C LEU A 52 -9.57 -0.51 5.37
N TYR A 53 -9.20 0.56 4.66
CA TYR A 53 -8.83 0.52 3.25
C TYR A 53 -7.61 -0.38 3.03
N GLY A 54 -6.58 -0.28 3.88
CA GLY A 54 -5.44 -1.19 3.88
C GLY A 54 -5.82 -2.66 4.06
N LEU A 55 -6.80 -2.96 4.92
CA LEU A 55 -7.37 -4.30 5.06
C LEU A 55 -8.10 -4.77 3.80
N ARG A 56 -8.86 -3.90 3.13
CA ARG A 56 -9.53 -4.23 1.86
C ARG A 56 -8.52 -4.52 0.74
N ILE A 57 -7.39 -3.82 0.70
CA ILE A 57 -6.26 -4.18 -0.17
C ILE A 57 -5.73 -5.56 0.19
N ALA A 58 -5.45 -5.82 1.48
CA ALA A 58 -4.95 -7.12 1.93
C ALA A 58 -5.88 -8.27 1.51
N GLN A 59 -7.18 -8.09 1.68
CA GLN A 59 -8.21 -9.07 1.31
C GLN A 59 -8.20 -9.34 -0.21
N GLY A 60 -8.11 -8.29 -1.03
CA GLY A 60 -8.02 -8.44 -2.49
C GLY A 60 -6.78 -9.21 -2.94
N GLN A 61 -5.63 -8.98 -2.31
CA GLN A 61 -4.39 -9.71 -2.60
C GLN A 61 -4.50 -11.19 -2.20
N LEU A 62 -5.06 -11.49 -1.02
CA LEU A 62 -5.27 -12.87 -0.55
C LEU A 62 -6.26 -13.63 -1.44
N ASN A 63 -7.39 -13.01 -1.79
CA ASN A 63 -8.38 -13.60 -2.69
C ASN A 63 -7.77 -13.94 -4.06
N THR A 64 -6.95 -13.03 -4.59
CA THR A 64 -6.27 -13.26 -5.87
C THR A 64 -5.25 -14.40 -5.77
N LEU A 65 -4.45 -14.43 -4.70
CA LEU A 65 -3.52 -15.52 -4.44
C LEU A 65 -4.25 -16.87 -4.33
N GLU A 66 -5.35 -16.92 -3.59
CA GLU A 66 -6.18 -18.12 -3.46
C GLU A 66 -6.66 -18.62 -4.83
N GLN A 67 -7.16 -17.72 -5.69
CA GLN A 67 -7.59 -18.06 -7.05
C GLN A 67 -6.44 -18.58 -7.92
N ILE A 68 -5.25 -17.97 -7.85
CA ILE A 68 -4.06 -18.45 -8.58
C ILE A 68 -3.68 -19.86 -8.12
N LEU A 69 -3.68 -20.10 -6.80
CA LEU A 69 -3.32 -21.40 -6.24
C LEU A 69 -4.35 -22.48 -6.59
N ILE A 70 -5.65 -22.15 -6.61
CA ILE A 70 -6.72 -23.08 -7.02
C ILE A 70 -6.61 -23.40 -8.51
N SER A 71 -6.44 -22.39 -9.38
CA SER A 71 -6.35 -22.58 -10.84
C SER A 71 -5.08 -23.32 -11.27
N SER A 72 -3.99 -23.18 -10.50
CA SER A 72 -2.73 -23.89 -10.73
C SER A 72 -2.77 -25.37 -10.31
N ARG A 73 -3.85 -25.86 -9.67
CA ARG A 73 -4.01 -27.27 -9.23
C ARG A 73 -4.01 -28.30 -10.37
N ASN A 74 -3.96 -27.89 -11.63
CA ASN A 74 -3.66 -28.78 -12.76
C ASN A 74 -2.16 -29.11 -12.93
N LYS A 75 -1.26 -28.52 -12.12
CA LYS A 75 0.19 -28.82 -12.10
C LYS A 75 0.68 -29.04 -10.67
N GLN A 76 0.37 -30.22 -10.12
CA GLN A 76 1.17 -30.96 -9.15
C GLN A 76 2.01 -30.15 -8.12
N ILE A 77 1.35 -29.41 -7.21
CA ILE A 77 1.92 -29.05 -5.90
C ILE A 77 0.84 -29.24 -4.82
N ILE A 78 1.09 -30.18 -3.91
CA ILE A 78 0.29 -30.44 -2.71
C ILE A 78 0.75 -29.45 -1.62
N LEU A 79 -0.08 -28.46 -1.31
CA LEU A 79 0.04 -27.63 -0.09
C LEU A 79 -1.37 -27.35 0.45
N THR A 80 -1.89 -28.29 1.25
CA THR A 80 -3.25 -28.21 1.81
C THR A 80 -3.37 -27.16 2.92
N ASP A 81 -2.36 -27.00 3.77
CA ASP A 81 -2.49 -26.15 4.97
C ASP A 81 -2.38 -24.64 4.68
N LYS A 82 -1.53 -24.25 3.71
CA LYS A 82 -1.33 -22.83 3.36
C LYS A 82 -2.55 -22.21 2.67
N ASN A 83 -3.26 -22.99 1.86
CA ASN A 83 -4.51 -22.55 1.24
C ASN A 83 -5.59 -22.27 2.29
N HIS A 84 -5.67 -23.11 3.32
CA HIS A 84 -6.58 -22.88 4.44
C HIS A 84 -6.23 -21.61 5.22
N ILE A 85 -4.94 -21.33 5.43
CA ILE A 85 -4.50 -20.09 6.08
C ILE A 85 -4.91 -18.87 5.25
N ILE A 86 -4.59 -18.84 3.94
CA ILE A 86 -4.93 -17.70 3.06
C ILE A 86 -6.44 -17.40 3.10
N HIS A 87 -7.26 -18.44 2.94
CA HIS A 87 -8.71 -18.32 3.00
C HIS A 87 -9.19 -17.82 4.38
N SER A 88 -8.66 -18.39 5.46
CA SER A 88 -8.99 -18.01 6.83
C SER A 88 -8.64 -16.55 7.13
N LEU A 89 -7.49 -16.06 6.65
CA LEU A 89 -7.10 -14.66 6.79
C LEU A 89 -8.06 -13.73 6.05
N SER A 90 -8.48 -14.10 4.83
CA SER A 90 -9.47 -13.32 4.08
C SER A 90 -10.82 -13.24 4.80
N ILE A 91 -11.29 -14.35 5.39
CA ILE A 91 -12.49 -14.36 6.24
C ILE A 91 -12.31 -13.49 7.49
N GLN A 92 -11.15 -13.57 8.15
CA GLN A 92 -10.86 -12.75 9.33
C GLN A 92 -10.92 -11.25 8.99
N ILE A 93 -10.34 -10.84 7.85
CA ILE A 93 -10.44 -9.47 7.35
C ILE A 93 -11.89 -9.07 7.12
N GLU A 94 -12.71 -9.93 6.51
CA GLU A 94 -14.13 -9.64 6.28
C GLU A 94 -14.87 -9.38 7.60
N ARG A 95 -14.60 -10.16 8.66
CA ARG A 95 -15.20 -9.94 9.98
C ARG A 95 -14.77 -8.62 10.60
N ILE A 96 -13.46 -8.33 10.59
CA ILE A 96 -12.91 -7.06 11.10
C ILE A 96 -13.57 -5.90 10.37
N ALA A 97 -13.58 -5.95 9.03
CA ALA A 97 -14.13 -4.89 8.20
C ALA A 97 -15.62 -4.62 8.47
N ASN A 98 -16.43 -5.67 8.70
CA ASN A 98 -17.84 -5.49 9.02
C ASN A 98 -18.04 -4.82 10.39
N ILE A 99 -17.21 -5.11 11.38
CA ILE A 99 -17.26 -4.43 12.68
C ILE A 99 -16.81 -2.96 12.52
N SER A 100 -15.68 -2.73 11.85
CA SER A 100 -15.14 -1.38 11.63
C SER A 100 -16.09 -0.50 10.83
N LEU A 101 -16.72 -1.02 9.78
CA LEU A 101 -17.70 -0.27 9.00
C LEU A 101 -18.88 0.21 9.85
N ASN A 102 -19.37 -0.61 10.78
CA ASN A 102 -20.43 -0.21 11.70
C ASN A 102 -19.96 0.89 12.66
N ALA A 103 -18.76 0.76 13.22
CA ALA A 103 -18.19 1.79 14.10
C ALA A 103 -17.97 3.13 13.35
N ILE A 104 -17.33 3.09 12.18
CA ILE A 104 -17.09 4.27 11.34
C ILE A 104 -18.41 4.90 10.90
N ALA A 105 -19.43 4.11 10.56
CA ALA A 105 -20.74 4.65 10.20
C ALA A 105 -21.40 5.43 11.35
N HIS A 106 -21.11 5.07 12.61
CA HIS A 106 -21.60 5.80 13.78
C HIS A 106 -20.81 7.09 14.05
N GLU A 107 -19.49 7.05 13.92
CA GLU A 107 -18.62 8.17 14.29
C GLU A 107 -18.38 9.17 13.16
N GLN A 108 -18.28 8.69 11.93
CA GLN A 108 -17.79 9.42 10.76
C GLN A 108 -18.65 9.17 9.51
N SER A 109 -19.97 9.18 9.66
CA SER A 109 -20.93 8.81 8.61
C SER A 109 -20.74 9.56 7.28
N LEU A 110 -20.46 10.87 7.32
CA LEU A 110 -20.21 11.69 6.13
C LEU A 110 -18.92 11.28 5.42
N TYR A 111 -17.86 10.99 6.18
CA TYR A 111 -16.59 10.56 5.63
C TYR A 111 -16.70 9.16 5.01
N LEU A 112 -17.39 8.23 5.68
CA LEU A 112 -17.70 6.93 5.12
C LEU A 112 -18.53 7.04 3.83
N HIS A 113 -19.52 7.92 3.79
CA HIS A 113 -20.32 8.15 2.58
C HIS A 113 -19.42 8.53 1.40
N ARG A 114 -18.50 9.48 1.64
CA ARG A 114 -17.55 10.00 0.64
C ARG A 114 -16.65 8.92 0.05
N PHE A 115 -16.18 7.97 0.86
CA PHE A 115 -15.21 6.94 0.45
C PHE A 115 -15.76 5.51 0.43
N SER A 116 -17.07 5.34 0.55
CA SER A 116 -17.75 4.05 0.67
C SER A 116 -17.35 3.01 -0.39
N LEU A 117 -17.20 3.43 -1.65
CA LEU A 117 -16.87 2.56 -2.78
C LEU A 117 -15.52 1.84 -2.65
N ILE A 118 -14.57 2.39 -1.88
CA ILE A 118 -13.23 1.81 -1.74
C ILE A 118 -13.09 0.91 -0.51
N VAL A 119 -14.04 0.95 0.43
CA VAL A 119 -13.98 0.18 1.69
C VAL A 119 -15.06 -0.89 1.84
N TYR A 120 -16.10 -0.89 1.00
CA TYR A 120 -17.17 -1.91 1.10
C TYR A 120 -16.83 -3.26 0.47
N GLN A 121 -15.83 -3.33 -0.39
CA GLN A 121 -15.44 -4.56 -1.09
C GLN A 121 -13.92 -4.74 -1.06
N PRO A 122 -13.41 -5.97 -1.22
CA PRO A 122 -11.98 -6.20 -1.42
C PRO A 122 -11.45 -5.36 -2.59
N PHE A 123 -10.31 -4.69 -2.39
CA PHE A 123 -9.69 -3.88 -3.44
C PHE A 123 -8.92 -4.80 -4.40
N ILE A 124 -9.46 -4.98 -5.60
CA ILE A 124 -8.87 -5.81 -6.65
C ILE A 124 -8.43 -4.89 -7.79
N ILE A 125 -7.18 -5.06 -8.22
CA ILE A 125 -6.62 -4.33 -9.36
C ILE A 125 -5.79 -5.28 -10.21
N GLU A 126 -5.75 -5.01 -11.52
CA GLU A 126 -4.94 -5.77 -12.45
C GLU A 126 -3.47 -5.70 -12.04
N TYR A 127 -2.83 -6.88 -12.03
CA TYR A 127 -1.44 -7.04 -11.70
C TYR A 127 -0.70 -7.53 -12.95
N GLN A 128 0.21 -6.69 -13.44
CA GLN A 128 1.16 -7.07 -14.48
C GLN A 128 2.57 -6.80 -13.97
N THR A 129 3.45 -7.79 -14.04
CA THR A 129 4.83 -7.62 -13.59
C THR A 129 5.52 -6.55 -14.44
N ARG A 130 5.98 -5.49 -13.78
CA ARG A 130 6.62 -4.33 -14.37
C ARG A 130 7.94 -4.02 -13.68
N LYS A 131 8.83 -3.38 -14.44
CA LYS A 131 10.11 -2.88 -13.96
C LYS A 131 10.12 -1.36 -14.01
N ILE A 132 10.82 -0.75 -13.07
CA ILE A 132 11.03 0.69 -13.03
C ILE A 132 11.85 1.13 -14.24
N ASN A 133 11.27 2.05 -15.01
CA ASN A 133 11.98 2.75 -16.07
C ASN A 133 12.69 3.98 -15.49
N LYS A 134 14.00 3.86 -15.29
CA LYS A 134 14.83 4.94 -14.74
C LYS A 134 14.84 6.22 -15.59
N ASN A 135 14.48 6.14 -16.87
CA ASN A 135 14.39 7.33 -17.74
C ASN A 135 13.20 8.22 -17.41
N LEU A 136 12.24 7.73 -16.60
CA LEU A 136 11.08 8.50 -16.15
C LEU A 136 11.30 9.19 -14.80
N ILE A 137 12.49 9.06 -14.21
CA ILE A 137 12.86 9.81 -13.00
C ILE A 137 12.99 11.28 -13.36
N GLU A 138 12.15 12.10 -12.75
CA GLU A 138 12.06 13.52 -13.07
C GLU A 138 13.30 14.27 -12.59
N GLN A 139 13.75 15.21 -13.42
CA GLN A 139 14.88 16.08 -13.11
C GLN A 139 14.39 17.43 -12.62
N GLY A 140 14.94 17.91 -11.50
CA GLY A 140 14.65 19.23 -10.96
C GLY A 140 14.15 19.23 -9.52
N LYS A 141 13.82 20.42 -9.01
CA LYS A 141 13.33 20.58 -7.64
C LYS A 141 11.88 20.08 -7.56
N ARG A 142 11.70 18.94 -6.87
CA ARG A 142 10.38 18.37 -6.61
C ARG A 142 9.68 19.02 -5.41
N ASN A 143 8.37 19.19 -5.53
CA ASN A 143 7.48 19.83 -4.57
C ASN A 143 6.80 18.81 -3.65
N ALA A 144 6.85 19.07 -2.34
CA ALA A 144 6.14 18.29 -1.33
C ALA A 144 4.88 18.99 -0.81
N ASP A 145 4.62 20.24 -1.23
CA ASP A 145 3.43 20.98 -0.81
C ASP A 145 2.19 20.22 -1.23
N PHE A 146 1.36 19.89 -0.26
CA PHE A 146 0.25 18.99 -0.44
C PHE A 146 -0.92 19.50 0.41
N ASP A 147 -1.96 19.97 -0.28
CA ASP A 147 -3.25 20.21 0.35
C ASP A 147 -4.07 18.94 0.18
N GLU A 148 -4.29 18.35 1.31
CA GLU A 148 -4.99 17.11 1.44
C GLU A 148 -6.50 17.26 1.28
N GLU A 149 -7.09 18.32 1.81
CA GLU A 149 -8.52 18.52 1.69
C GLU A 149 -8.87 18.77 0.21
N GLU A 150 -7.95 19.40 -0.53
CA GLU A 150 -7.99 19.46 -1.99
C GLU A 150 -7.88 18.08 -2.65
N SER A 151 -6.95 17.23 -2.18
CA SER A 151 -6.80 15.84 -2.66
C SER A 151 -8.10 15.04 -2.47
N ASP A 152 -8.67 15.08 -1.29
CA ASP A 152 -9.92 14.39 -0.95
C ASP A 152 -11.08 14.89 -1.78
N LYS A 153 -11.12 16.18 -2.13
CA LYS A 153 -12.15 16.73 -3.03
C LYS A 153 -12.06 16.03 -4.39
N CYS A 154 -10.85 15.78 -4.87
CA CYS A 154 -10.62 15.06 -6.12
C CYS A 154 -10.94 13.58 -6.06
N PHE A 155 -10.76 12.92 -4.90
CA PHE A 155 -11.28 11.56 -4.70
C PHE A 155 -12.81 11.55 -4.69
N ALA A 156 -13.47 12.47 -3.99
CA ALA A 156 -14.93 12.54 -3.95
C ALA A 156 -15.57 12.85 -5.31
N GLU A 157 -14.93 13.71 -6.11
CA GLU A 157 -15.33 13.95 -7.51
C GLU A 157 -15.32 12.63 -8.30
N LEU A 158 -14.18 11.92 -8.27
CA LEU A 158 -13.98 10.65 -8.96
C LEU A 158 -15.00 9.58 -8.52
N LEU A 159 -15.28 9.51 -7.23
CA LEU A 159 -16.20 8.54 -6.63
C LEU A 159 -17.69 8.90 -6.85
N GLY A 160 -18.00 10.13 -7.26
CA GLY A 160 -19.37 10.62 -7.40
C GLY A 160 -20.06 10.91 -6.07
N SER A 161 -19.27 11.27 -5.05
CA SER A 161 -19.69 11.45 -3.66
C SER A 161 -19.36 12.86 -3.13
N SER A 162 -19.12 13.82 -4.02
CA SER A 162 -18.79 15.21 -3.68
C SER A 162 -20.01 15.94 -3.10
N ASP A 163 -19.87 16.53 -1.91
CA ASP A 163 -20.96 17.21 -1.18
C ASP A 163 -21.54 18.43 -1.92
N HIS A 164 -20.80 19.00 -2.89
CA HIS A 164 -21.14 20.25 -3.56
C HIS A 164 -21.65 20.08 -5.00
N LEU A 165 -21.65 18.86 -5.51
CA LEU A 165 -22.05 18.54 -6.86
C LEU A 165 -22.96 17.31 -6.79
N ASN A 166 -24.07 17.29 -7.53
CA ASN A 166 -24.70 16.02 -7.93
C ASN A 166 -23.75 15.31 -8.92
N SER A 167 -22.55 14.95 -8.44
CA SER A 167 -21.43 14.46 -9.21
C SER A 167 -21.73 13.05 -9.62
N THR A 168 -21.73 12.80 -10.92
CA THR A 168 -21.78 11.42 -11.41
C THR A 168 -20.41 10.78 -11.16
N LYS A 169 -20.39 9.51 -10.74
CA LYS A 169 -19.16 8.71 -10.66
C LYS A 169 -18.34 8.86 -11.95
N CYS A 170 -17.02 8.93 -11.82
CA CYS A 170 -16.06 9.19 -12.91
C CYS A 170 -16.05 10.62 -13.47
N PHE A 171 -16.79 11.56 -12.88
CA PHE A 171 -16.65 12.98 -13.20
C PHE A 171 -15.34 13.52 -12.61
N ILE A 172 -14.53 14.17 -13.44
CA ILE A 172 -13.24 14.73 -13.03
C ILE A 172 -13.15 16.18 -13.50
N SER A 173 -13.06 17.12 -12.57
CA SER A 173 -12.88 18.53 -12.91
C SER A 173 -11.49 18.78 -13.51
N LYS A 174 -11.36 19.87 -14.27
CA LYS A 174 -10.05 20.33 -14.79
C LYS A 174 -9.05 20.61 -13.66
N SER A 175 -9.53 21.05 -12.49
CA SER A 175 -8.69 21.32 -11.32
C SER A 175 -8.10 20.02 -10.79
N CYS A 176 -8.97 19.02 -10.55
CA CYS A 176 -8.53 17.72 -10.06
C CYS A 176 -7.63 16.98 -11.04
N TRP A 177 -7.95 17.03 -12.35
CA TRP A 177 -7.05 16.49 -13.35
C TRP A 177 -5.66 17.16 -13.30
N LYS A 178 -5.60 18.50 -13.21
CA LYS A 178 -4.33 19.24 -13.13
C LYS A 178 -3.55 18.91 -11.86
N MET A 179 -4.22 18.79 -10.72
CA MET A 179 -3.59 18.41 -9.46
C MET A 179 -3.02 16.98 -9.55
N MET A 180 -3.85 16.02 -9.96
CA MET A 180 -3.51 14.60 -9.98
C MET A 180 -2.47 14.23 -11.05
N THR A 181 -2.29 15.08 -12.06
CA THR A 181 -1.27 14.91 -13.12
C THR A 181 -0.09 15.87 -13.02
N SER A 182 -0.03 16.70 -11.96
CA SER A 182 1.06 17.67 -11.81
C SER A 182 2.42 16.97 -11.68
N PRO A 183 3.42 17.36 -12.50
CA PRO A 183 4.76 16.77 -12.44
C PRO A 183 5.54 17.30 -11.24
N LEU A 184 6.72 16.72 -11.02
CA LEU A 184 7.67 17.11 -10.00
C LEU A 184 7.10 17.02 -8.57
N SER A 185 6.14 16.14 -8.31
CA SER A 185 5.61 15.89 -6.96
C SER A 185 6.50 14.94 -6.18
N LYS A 186 6.60 15.06 -4.86
CA LYS A 186 7.25 14.09 -3.96
C LYS A 186 6.47 13.89 -2.65
N ASN A 187 6.88 12.91 -1.84
CA ASN A 187 6.22 12.54 -0.58
C ASN A 187 4.72 12.22 -0.79
N TYR A 188 3.86 12.56 0.17
CA TYR A 188 2.41 12.35 0.13
C TYR A 188 1.75 12.82 -1.16
N ARG A 189 2.25 13.91 -1.77
CA ARG A 189 1.70 14.40 -3.03
C ARG A 189 1.74 13.35 -4.13
N VAL A 190 2.89 12.69 -4.34
CA VAL A 190 3.04 11.74 -5.46
C VAL A 190 2.35 10.40 -5.16
N THR A 191 2.30 9.98 -3.91
CA THR A 191 1.57 8.77 -3.52
C THR A 191 0.07 8.96 -3.66
N HIS A 192 -0.47 10.13 -3.32
CA HIS A 192 -1.88 10.47 -3.54
C HIS A 192 -2.25 10.56 -5.01
N GLN A 193 -1.37 11.13 -5.85
CA GLN A 193 -1.54 11.13 -7.29
C GLN A 193 -1.66 9.70 -7.83
N LEU A 194 -0.75 8.81 -7.41
CA LEU A 194 -0.81 7.41 -7.81
C LEU A 194 -2.09 6.74 -7.30
N LEU A 195 -2.40 6.86 -6.00
CA LEU A 195 -3.58 6.27 -5.37
C LEU A 195 -4.88 6.69 -6.09
N TRP A 196 -4.98 7.94 -6.53
CA TRP A 196 -6.12 8.44 -7.30
C TRP A 196 -6.30 7.67 -8.62
N PHE A 197 -5.23 7.41 -9.35
CA PHE A 197 -5.28 6.56 -10.55
C PHE A 197 -5.63 5.10 -10.22
N LEU A 198 -5.14 4.56 -9.10
CA LEU A 198 -5.44 3.18 -8.70
C LEU A 198 -6.93 3.02 -8.36
N ILE A 199 -7.49 3.99 -7.64
CA ILE A 199 -8.93 4.02 -7.34
C ILE A 199 -9.73 4.17 -8.64
N ALA A 200 -9.32 5.05 -9.55
CA ALA A 200 -9.98 5.21 -10.85
C ALA A 200 -10.03 3.89 -11.64
N LYS A 201 -8.94 3.10 -11.63
CA LYS A 201 -8.89 1.76 -12.24
C LYS A 201 -9.82 0.79 -11.52
N ASN A 202 -9.71 0.70 -10.20
CA ASN A 202 -10.49 -0.23 -9.39
C ASN A 202 -12.01 -0.03 -9.54
N ILE A 203 -12.46 1.22 -9.69
CA ILE A 203 -13.89 1.52 -9.87
C ILE A 203 -14.32 1.59 -11.36
N ASN A 204 -13.46 1.24 -12.31
CA ASN A 204 -13.72 1.28 -13.76
C ASN A 204 -14.06 2.69 -14.30
N CYS A 205 -13.32 3.70 -13.88
CA CYS A 205 -13.43 5.07 -14.40
C CYS A 205 -12.39 5.40 -15.49
N ILE A 206 -11.74 4.39 -16.06
CA ILE A 206 -10.75 4.56 -17.12
C ILE A 206 -11.29 3.86 -18.37
N ASP A 207 -11.51 4.65 -19.43
CA ASP A 207 -12.25 4.23 -20.63
C ASP A 207 -11.33 4.17 -21.86
N GLN A 208 -11.38 3.06 -22.61
CA GLN A 208 -10.61 2.73 -23.82
C GLN A 208 -9.06 2.82 -23.75
N ASP A 209 -8.42 2.09 -24.66
CA ASP A 209 -6.96 1.87 -24.74
C ASP A 209 -6.12 3.17 -24.67
N ILE A 210 -6.62 4.28 -25.22
CA ILE A 210 -5.92 5.58 -25.19
C ILE A 210 -5.86 6.17 -23.77
N ALA A 211 -6.93 6.06 -22.97
CA ALA A 211 -6.88 6.48 -21.57
C ALA A 211 -6.00 5.53 -20.76
N ASN A 212 -6.05 4.23 -21.07
CA ASN A 212 -5.20 3.22 -20.42
C ASN A 212 -3.71 3.48 -20.66
N GLU A 213 -3.29 3.78 -21.90
CA GLU A 213 -1.91 4.16 -22.20
C GLU A 213 -1.45 5.40 -21.42
N ARG A 214 -2.33 6.41 -21.34
CA ARG A 214 -2.04 7.64 -20.60
C ARG A 214 -1.91 7.39 -19.09
N VAL A 215 -2.77 6.54 -18.54
CA VAL A 215 -2.75 6.18 -17.12
C VAL A 215 -1.51 5.36 -16.79
N ASN A 216 -1.18 4.37 -17.62
CA ASN A 216 0.04 3.59 -17.46
C ASN A 216 1.28 4.49 -17.50
N HIS A 217 1.32 5.49 -18.40
CA HIS A 217 2.41 6.47 -18.40
C HIS A 217 2.54 7.22 -17.06
N PHE A 218 1.42 7.65 -16.46
CA PHE A 218 1.44 8.29 -15.14
C PHE A 218 1.89 7.32 -14.04
N GLU A 219 1.39 6.08 -14.02
CA GLU A 219 1.83 5.05 -13.08
C GLU A 219 3.34 4.79 -13.19
N ASP A 220 3.86 4.63 -14.41
CA ASP A 220 5.28 4.41 -14.69
C ASP A 220 6.14 5.58 -14.20
N MET A 221 5.69 6.81 -14.46
CA MET A 221 6.38 8.01 -14.01
C MET A 221 6.32 8.17 -12.49
N PHE A 222 5.16 8.01 -11.86
CA PHE A 222 5.02 8.12 -10.41
C PHE A 222 5.82 7.04 -9.70
N CYS A 223 5.72 5.77 -10.12
CA CYS A 223 6.46 4.70 -9.48
C CYS A 223 7.97 4.83 -9.65
N ALA A 224 8.47 5.32 -10.80
CA ALA A 224 9.90 5.63 -10.96
C ALA A 224 10.41 6.65 -9.94
N ASN A 225 9.63 7.70 -9.68
CA ASN A 225 10.00 8.76 -8.73
C ASN A 225 9.79 8.36 -7.27
N ILE A 226 8.70 7.62 -6.99
CA ILE A 226 8.42 7.03 -5.68
C ILE A 226 9.53 6.05 -5.29
N TYR A 227 10.10 5.30 -6.24
CA TYR A 227 11.19 4.38 -5.97
C TYR A 227 12.45 5.10 -5.45
N GLU A 228 12.80 6.25 -6.03
CA GLU A 228 13.91 7.08 -5.56
C GLU A 228 13.63 7.65 -4.16
N ASP A 229 12.40 8.12 -3.91
CA ASP A 229 12.00 8.63 -2.59
C ASP A 229 12.02 7.53 -1.53
N ALA A 230 11.54 6.33 -1.84
CA ALA A 230 11.49 5.19 -0.92
C ALA A 230 12.89 4.77 -0.46
N LYS A 231 13.87 4.73 -1.37
CA LYS A 231 15.28 4.46 -1.01
C LYS A 231 15.81 5.47 0.00
N LEU A 232 15.51 6.76 -0.20
CA LEU A 232 15.96 7.83 0.70
C LEU A 232 15.23 7.77 2.05
N ASN A 233 13.93 7.51 2.05
CA ASN A 233 13.13 7.39 3.27
C ASN A 233 13.59 6.21 4.14
N LEU A 234 13.88 5.06 3.51
CA LEU A 234 14.43 3.90 4.22
C LEU A 234 15.81 4.19 4.81
N PHE A 235 16.72 4.75 4.00
CA PHE A 235 18.08 5.03 4.42
C PHE A 235 18.13 5.97 5.62
N ASN A 236 17.28 7.00 5.63
CA ASN A 236 17.25 7.97 6.71
C ASN A 236 16.39 7.52 7.91
N ASN A 237 15.55 6.49 7.75
CA ASN A 237 14.58 6.01 8.76
C ASN A 237 13.70 7.15 9.35
N ILE A 238 13.32 8.12 8.52
CA ILE A 238 12.62 9.34 8.98
C ILE A 238 11.10 9.17 8.98
N ASN A 239 10.55 8.38 8.06
CA ASN A 239 9.11 8.28 7.86
C ASN A 239 8.72 6.88 7.38
N GLN A 240 8.53 5.97 8.34
CA GLN A 240 8.16 4.58 8.06
C GLN A 240 6.79 4.47 7.39
N ASP A 241 5.84 5.29 7.81
CA ASP A 241 4.50 5.34 7.22
C ASP A 241 4.55 5.70 5.73
N LEU A 242 5.23 6.78 5.36
CA LEU A 242 5.38 7.17 3.95
C LEU A 242 6.06 6.07 3.16
N PHE A 243 7.08 5.42 3.74
CA PHE A 243 7.77 4.32 3.09
C PHE A 243 6.86 3.12 2.85
N LEU A 244 6.01 2.74 3.82
CA LEU A 244 5.03 1.67 3.65
C LEU A 244 4.02 2.01 2.53
N GLU A 245 3.53 3.25 2.49
CA GLU A 245 2.61 3.74 1.46
C GLU A 245 3.25 3.68 0.07
N GLN A 246 4.48 4.18 -0.05
CA GLN A 246 5.26 4.17 -1.29
C GLN A 246 5.47 2.76 -1.85
N ILE A 247 5.81 1.79 -0.99
CA ILE A 247 5.98 0.40 -1.42
C ILE A 247 4.64 -0.22 -1.78
N LEU A 248 3.62 -0.04 -0.93
CA LEU A 248 2.32 -0.66 -1.13
C LEU A 248 1.74 -0.28 -2.50
N LEU A 249 1.61 1.01 -2.79
CA LEU A 249 0.91 1.49 -3.98
C LEU A 249 1.55 0.99 -5.29
N CYS A 250 2.88 1.02 -5.39
CA CYS A 250 3.56 0.54 -6.60
C CYS A 250 3.64 -0.99 -6.69
N SER A 251 3.76 -1.69 -5.56
CA SER A 251 3.86 -3.15 -5.57
C SER A 251 2.53 -3.84 -5.92
N ILE A 252 1.37 -3.29 -5.50
CA ILE A 252 0.06 -3.89 -5.80
C ILE A 252 -0.31 -3.85 -7.28
N ILE A 253 0.32 -2.96 -8.04
CA ILE A 253 0.17 -2.85 -9.50
C ILE A 253 1.33 -3.49 -10.29
N GLY A 254 2.22 -4.21 -9.60
CA GLY A 254 3.19 -5.12 -10.21
C GLY A 254 4.61 -4.59 -10.40
N TYR A 255 4.99 -3.44 -9.84
CA TYR A 255 6.39 -3.01 -9.84
C TYR A 255 7.23 -3.85 -8.87
N GLU A 256 7.85 -4.91 -9.39
CA GLU A 256 8.58 -5.88 -8.57
C GLU A 256 9.86 -5.31 -7.93
N ASP A 257 10.36 -4.17 -8.42
CA ASP A 257 11.49 -3.48 -7.80
C ASP A 257 11.22 -3.01 -6.36
N PHE A 258 9.95 -2.90 -5.97
CA PHE A 258 9.52 -2.59 -4.61
C PHE A 258 9.46 -3.82 -3.69
N LEU A 259 9.43 -5.04 -4.24
CA LEU A 259 9.25 -6.30 -3.51
C LEU A 259 10.59 -6.95 -3.13
N ARG A 260 11.48 -6.16 -2.52
CA ARG A 260 12.85 -6.57 -2.20
C ARG A 260 12.92 -7.26 -0.84
N PHE A 261 13.79 -8.27 -0.74
CA PHE A 261 13.99 -9.01 0.52
C PHE A 261 14.58 -8.15 1.65
N ASP A 262 15.49 -7.23 1.35
CA ASP A 262 16.07 -6.32 2.34
C ASP A 262 15.03 -5.33 2.90
N TRP A 263 14.17 -4.80 2.04
CA TRP A 263 13.06 -3.93 2.45
C TRP A 263 12.04 -4.71 3.28
N PHE A 264 11.66 -5.91 2.82
CA PHE A 264 10.76 -6.79 3.56
C PHE A 264 11.28 -7.12 4.96
N ASN A 265 12.55 -7.53 5.07
CA ASN A 265 13.17 -7.82 6.36
C ASN A 265 13.14 -6.61 7.29
N THR A 266 13.39 -5.41 6.75
CA THR A 266 13.33 -4.18 7.54
C THR A 266 11.90 -3.91 8.04
N ILE A 267 10.89 -4.05 7.18
CA ILE A 267 9.48 -3.88 7.55
C ILE A 267 9.05 -4.86 8.66
N LEU A 268 9.51 -6.12 8.59
CA LEU A 268 9.22 -7.10 9.65
C LEU A 268 9.77 -6.68 11.02
N THR A 269 10.85 -5.91 11.07
CA THR A 269 11.38 -5.38 12.35
C THR A 269 10.55 -4.23 12.92
N TRP A 270 9.65 -3.63 12.15
CA TRP A 270 8.80 -2.53 12.60
C TRP A 270 7.48 -3.00 13.19
N GLN A 271 7.13 -4.28 13.01
CA GLN A 271 5.98 -4.88 13.69
C GLN A 271 6.30 -5.00 15.19
N HIS A 272 5.44 -4.44 16.04
CA HIS A 272 5.66 -4.41 17.48
C HIS A 272 5.76 -5.84 18.05
N PRO A 273 6.81 -6.18 18.80
CA PRO A 273 7.04 -7.56 19.25
C PRO A 273 5.97 -8.08 20.21
N ASP A 274 5.36 -7.20 21.02
CA ASP A 274 4.37 -7.59 22.03
C ASP A 274 2.91 -7.43 21.57
N TYR A 275 2.66 -6.61 20.55
CA TYR A 275 1.31 -6.19 20.17
C TYR A 275 0.99 -6.47 18.70
N ASP A 276 2.00 -6.88 17.93
CA ASP A 276 1.90 -7.27 16.52
C ASP A 276 1.31 -6.21 15.56
N CYS A 277 1.16 -4.98 16.02
CA CYS A 277 0.72 -3.81 15.25
C CYS A 277 1.91 -2.97 14.75
N PHE A 278 1.63 -1.86 14.07
CA PHE A 278 2.64 -0.87 13.71
C PHE A 278 2.37 0.45 14.44
N SER A 279 3.40 0.96 15.12
CA SER A 279 3.39 2.21 15.86
C SER A 279 4.60 3.08 15.48
N ASP A 280 4.64 4.33 15.93
CA ASP A 280 5.85 5.15 15.82
C ASP A 280 6.74 4.94 17.05
N ALA A 281 7.98 4.51 16.79
CA ALA A 281 8.96 4.09 17.79
C ALA A 281 9.46 5.23 18.72
N SER A 282 9.04 6.48 18.51
CA SER A 282 9.51 7.66 19.25
C SER A 282 8.39 8.69 19.43
N GLU A 283 8.21 9.19 20.66
CA GLU A 283 7.35 10.35 20.95
C GLU A 283 7.73 11.58 20.11
N THR A 284 9.03 11.77 19.83
CA THR A 284 9.52 12.89 19.01
C THR A 284 9.07 12.80 17.55
N ILE A 285 8.92 11.58 17.02
CA ILE A 285 8.38 11.34 15.68
C ILE A 285 6.86 11.60 15.66
N ARG A 286 6.15 11.25 16.74
CA ARG A 286 4.72 11.56 16.89
C ARG A 286 4.46 13.07 16.82
N PHE A 287 5.24 13.88 17.55
CA PHE A 287 5.09 15.34 17.54
C PHE A 287 5.32 15.98 16.15
N HIS A 288 6.28 15.47 15.36
CA HIS A 288 6.52 15.98 14.00
C HIS A 288 5.47 15.51 12.98
N HIS A 289 4.84 14.35 13.19
CA HIS A 289 3.74 13.88 12.34
C HIS A 289 2.43 14.63 12.59
N HIS A 290 2.16 15.04 13.84
CA HIS A 290 0.98 15.83 14.19
C HIS A 290 0.96 17.24 13.55
N GLU A 291 2.11 17.85 13.24
CA GLU A 291 2.14 19.20 12.65
C GLU A 291 2.02 19.25 11.12
N LYS A 292 2.12 18.11 10.40
CA LYS A 292 2.28 18.11 8.93
C LYS A 292 1.41 17.15 8.14
N ARG A 293 0.58 16.35 8.79
CA ARG A 293 -0.40 15.53 8.09
C ARG A 293 -1.76 15.91 8.57
N HIS A 294 -2.69 15.98 7.62
CA HIS A 294 -4.08 15.93 8.01
C HIS A 294 -4.83 14.72 7.53
N LEU A 295 -4.15 13.67 6.94
CA LEU A 295 -4.52 12.38 6.24
C LEU A 295 -5.73 11.60 6.71
N LEU A 296 -6.56 12.33 7.43
CA LEU A 296 -7.69 12.18 8.32
C LEU A 296 -7.44 11.43 9.64
N ILE A 297 -6.82 12.21 10.55
CA ILE A 297 -6.47 11.93 11.96
C ILE A 297 -6.04 10.49 12.11
N GLU A 298 -4.73 10.26 11.98
CA GLU A 298 -4.13 9.01 12.41
C GLU A 298 -4.77 8.56 13.72
N GLN A 299 -5.47 7.44 13.66
CA GLN A 299 -6.26 6.96 14.78
C GLN A 299 -5.37 6.06 15.61
N GLU A 300 -4.99 6.56 16.78
CA GLU A 300 -4.29 5.76 17.77
C GLU A 300 -5.27 4.71 18.32
N MET A 301 -4.94 3.45 18.09
CA MET A 301 -5.57 2.29 18.68
C MET A 301 -4.82 1.89 19.96
N ASN A 302 -5.28 0.83 20.64
CA ASN A 302 -4.63 0.33 21.85
C ASN A 302 -3.12 0.11 21.66
N HIS A 303 -2.35 0.38 22.72
CA HIS A 303 -0.89 0.24 22.75
C HIS A 303 -0.13 1.19 21.80
N ALA A 304 -0.72 2.34 21.51
CA ALA A 304 -0.18 3.34 20.60
C ALA A 304 0.05 2.86 19.17
N CYS A 305 -0.68 1.82 18.77
CA CYS A 305 -0.72 1.33 17.41
C CYS A 305 -1.46 2.33 16.54
N LEU A 306 -1.00 2.52 15.31
CA LEU A 306 -1.53 3.49 14.39
C LEU A 306 -2.41 2.79 13.34
N SER A 307 -3.65 3.24 13.17
CA SER A 307 -4.65 2.59 12.30
C SER A 307 -4.20 2.59 10.84
N HIS A 308 -3.79 3.75 10.33
CA HIS A 308 -3.36 3.89 8.94
C HIS A 308 -2.08 3.08 8.68
N LYS A 309 -1.03 3.29 9.49
CA LYS A 309 0.24 2.58 9.35
C LYS A 309 0.09 1.05 9.44
N SER A 310 -0.74 0.57 10.36
CA SER A 310 -1.05 -0.86 10.47
C SER A 310 -1.83 -1.36 9.26
N GLY A 311 -2.75 -0.57 8.71
CA GLY A 311 -3.49 -0.90 7.48
C GLY A 311 -2.56 -1.01 6.27
N LEU A 312 -1.65 -0.05 6.10
CA LEU A 312 -0.60 -0.10 5.06
C LEU A 312 0.24 -1.37 5.16
N ALA A 313 0.67 -1.71 6.38
CA ALA A 313 1.43 -2.93 6.63
C ALA A 313 0.63 -4.20 6.30
N ALA A 314 -0.66 -4.26 6.65
CA ALA A 314 -1.51 -5.41 6.29
C ALA A 314 -1.61 -5.59 4.76
N GLY A 315 -1.90 -4.52 4.03
CA GLY A 315 -1.93 -4.53 2.56
C GLY A 315 -0.59 -5.00 1.98
N LEU A 316 0.52 -4.51 2.54
CA LEU A 316 1.85 -4.82 2.04
C LEU A 316 2.28 -6.25 2.35
N LEU A 317 2.01 -6.75 3.55
CA LEU A 317 2.28 -8.15 3.93
C LEU A 317 1.48 -9.13 3.06
N ALA A 318 0.22 -8.82 2.76
CA ALA A 318 -0.58 -9.60 1.81
C ALA A 318 0.00 -9.54 0.39
N THR A 319 0.50 -8.38 -0.04
CA THR A 319 1.15 -8.20 -1.35
C THR A 319 2.45 -9.01 -1.45
N TYR A 320 3.29 -9.01 -0.42
CA TYR A 320 4.47 -9.89 -0.34
C TYR A 320 4.08 -11.36 -0.35
N SER A 321 3.02 -11.73 0.39
CA SER A 321 2.50 -13.10 0.42
C SER A 321 2.09 -13.56 -0.98
N ARG A 322 1.30 -12.75 -1.70
CA ARG A 322 0.93 -13.02 -3.09
C ARG A 322 2.15 -13.13 -3.98
N ALA A 323 3.00 -12.12 -3.98
CA ALA A 323 4.16 -12.07 -4.85
C ALA A 323 5.11 -13.26 -4.64
N PHE A 324 5.30 -13.73 -3.41
CA PHE A 324 6.27 -14.79 -3.11
C PHE A 324 5.69 -16.20 -3.14
N LEU A 325 4.37 -16.36 -3.12
CA LEU A 325 3.69 -17.66 -3.13
C LEU A 325 2.92 -17.99 -4.41
N GLN A 326 2.72 -17.01 -5.30
CA GLN A 326 2.06 -17.21 -6.60
C GLN A 326 2.91 -18.00 -7.60
#